data_AF-A0A2K2U4R1-F1
#
_entry.id   AF-A0A2K2U4R1-F1
#
_cell.length_a   1.000
_cell.length_b   1.000
_cell.length_c   1.000
_cell.angle_alpha   90.00
_cell.angle_beta   90.00
_cell.angle_gamma   90.00
#
_symmetry.space_group_name_H-M   'P 1'
#
loop_
_entity.id
_entity.type
_entity.pdbx_description
1 polymer ?
#
loop_
_entity_poly.entity_id
_entity_poly.type
_entity_poly.pdbx_seq_one_letter_code
_entity_poly.pdbx_strand_id
1 'polypeptide(L)'
;MVINDFVAAMQAKDHRALAACFAEECRLVDYCPSQVKRPNAFLYGRNAIEMFYHNKFMFGGFTMHDPRVVNERTVNFYADYHGTLIHALAQIENCTDGTCDRDGSLIQELVVRPA
;
A
#
# COMPACT_ATOMS: atom_id res chain seq x y z
N MET A 1 1.16 -13.37 7.46
CA MET A 1 2.16 -12.39 6.98
C MET A 1 1.44 -11.11 6.62
N VAL A 2 1.88 -9.98 7.16
CA VAL A 2 1.20 -8.68 6.97
C VAL A 2 1.06 -8.28 5.49
N ILE A 3 1.96 -8.73 4.61
CA ILE A 3 1.86 -8.46 3.17
C ILE A 3 0.63 -9.09 2.52
N ASN A 4 0.20 -10.28 2.97
CA ASN A 4 -1.00 -10.92 2.43
C ASN A 4 -2.26 -10.18 2.87
N ASP A 5 -2.28 -9.70 4.12
CA ASP A 5 -3.39 -8.89 4.66
C ASP A 5 -3.47 -7.53 3.94
N PHE A 6 -2.31 -6.91 3.68
CA PHE A 6 -2.20 -5.71 2.86
C PHE A 6 -2.78 -5.93 1.45
N VAL A 7 -2.39 -7.01 0.75
CA VAL A 7 -2.91 -7.32 -0.58
C VAL A 7 -4.41 -7.58 -0.56
N ALA A 8 -4.89 -8.36 0.40
CA ALA A 8 -6.31 -8.67 0.55
C ALA A 8 -7.13 -7.39 0.78
N ALA A 9 -6.69 -6.50 1.66
CA ALA A 9 -7.36 -5.24 1.93
C ALA A 9 -7.36 -4.30 0.71
N MET A 10 -6.25 -4.24 -0.02
CA MET A 10 -6.13 -3.44 -1.26
C MET A 10 -7.07 -3.95 -2.36
N GLN A 11 -7.16 -5.26 -2.56
CA GLN A 11 -8.08 -5.86 -3.55
C GLN A 11 -9.55 -5.69 -3.15
N ALA A 12 -9.86 -5.84 -1.86
CA ALA A 12 -11.20 -5.64 -1.32
C ALA A 12 -11.61 -4.17 -1.27
N LYS A 13 -10.69 -3.23 -1.52
CA LYS A 13 -10.89 -1.79 -1.34
C LYS A 13 -11.34 -1.44 0.09
N ASP A 14 -10.86 -2.22 1.06
CA ASP A 14 -11.17 -2.03 2.48
C ASP A 14 -10.10 -1.16 3.12
N HIS A 15 -10.36 0.14 3.17
CA HIS A 15 -9.43 1.12 3.74
C HIS A 15 -9.21 0.94 5.26
N ARG A 16 -10.16 0.35 5.99
CA ARG A 16 -10.03 0.10 7.43
C ARG A 16 -9.14 -1.11 7.70
N ALA A 17 -9.38 -2.21 6.99
CA ALA A 17 -8.50 -3.39 7.04
C ALA A 17 -7.09 -3.04 6.56
N LEU A 18 -6.98 -2.21 5.51
CA LEU A 18 -5.69 -1.73 5.01
C LEU A 18 -4.95 -0.96 6.10
N ALA A 19 -5.60 0.02 6.74
CA ALA A 19 -4.99 0.79 7.82
C ALA A 19 -4.60 -0.08 9.01
N ALA A 20 -5.36 -1.14 9.31
CA ALA A 20 -5.03 -2.08 10.38
C ALA A 20 -3.71 -2.85 10.15
N CYS A 21 -3.23 -2.93 8.90
CA CYS A 21 -1.92 -3.51 8.59
C CYS A 21 -0.73 -2.63 9.02
N PHE A 22 -0.96 -1.35 9.34
CA PHE A 22 0.10 -0.38 9.66
C PHE A 22 0.20 -0.11 11.15
N ALA A 23 1.40 0.25 11.63
CA ALA A 23 1.61 0.79 12.97
C ALA A 23 0.97 2.18 13.13
N GLU A 24 0.79 2.65 14.37
CA GLU A 24 0.24 3.99 14.63
C GLU A 24 1.12 5.08 14.01
N GLU A 25 2.42 5.03 14.29
CA GLU A 25 3.46 5.83 13.66
C GLU A 25 4.07 5.06 12.49
N CYS A 26 3.48 5.22 11.31
CA CYS A 26 3.93 4.57 10.08
C CYS A 26 4.12 5.59 8.95
N ARG A 27 4.80 5.16 7.89
CA ARG A 27 5.01 5.92 6.67
C ARG A 27 4.59 5.11 5.45
N LEU A 28 3.87 5.75 4.55
CA LEU A 28 3.62 5.23 3.21
C LEU A 28 4.03 6.27 2.19
N VAL A 29 4.90 5.87 1.27
CA VAL A 29 5.34 6.72 0.16
C VAL A 29 4.94 6.05 -1.15
N ASP A 30 4.19 6.76 -1.98
CA ASP A 30 3.80 6.31 -3.31
C ASP A 30 4.34 7.26 -4.37
N TYR A 31 5.31 6.76 -5.14
CA TYR A 31 5.97 7.46 -6.23
C TYR A 31 5.29 7.25 -7.59
N CYS A 32 4.33 6.31 -7.70
CA CYS A 32 3.69 6.00 -8.98
C CYS A 32 2.89 7.18 -9.58
N PRO A 33 2.19 8.03 -8.80
CA PRO A 33 1.48 9.17 -9.35
C PRO A 33 2.33 10.11 -10.23
N SER A 34 3.64 10.21 -9.98
CA SER A 34 4.55 11.02 -10.81
C SER A 34 4.57 10.57 -12.29
N GLN A 35 4.38 9.28 -12.56
CA GLN A 35 4.35 8.73 -13.93
C GLN A 35 3.17 9.26 -14.74
N VAL A 36 2.15 9.79 -14.06
CA VAL A 36 0.95 10.39 -14.67
C VAL A 36 0.84 11.89 -14.36
N LYS A 37 1.99 12.54 -14.11
CA LYS A 37 2.09 13.99 -13.83
C LYS A 37 1.24 14.43 -12.62
N ARG A 38 1.02 13.54 -11.67
CA ARG A 38 0.36 13.82 -10.39
C ARG A 38 1.40 13.88 -9.26
N PRO A 39 1.15 14.63 -8.18
CA PRO A 39 2.05 14.63 -7.03
C PRO A 39 2.16 13.24 -6.41
N ASN A 40 3.38 12.88 -6.01
CA ASN A 40 3.62 11.71 -5.17
C ASN A 40 2.84 11.82 -3.86
N ALA A 41 2.46 10.68 -3.29
CA ALA A 41 1.82 10.67 -1.98
C ALA A 41 2.85 10.36 -0.89
N PHE A 42 2.89 11.20 0.14
CA PHE A 42 3.71 11.00 1.34
C PHE A 42 2.77 11.05 2.55
N LEU A 43 2.53 9.90 3.15
CA LEU A 43 1.57 9.75 4.25
C LEU A 43 2.32 9.40 5.53
N TYR A 44 1.95 10.05 6.62
CA TYR A 44 2.44 9.76 7.97
C TYR A 44 1.27 9.45 8.90
N GLY A 45 1.36 8.31 9.57
CA GLY A 45 0.40 7.85 10.56
C GLY A 45 -0.75 7.02 9.97
N ARG A 46 -1.21 6.05 10.76
CA ARG A 46 -2.26 5.10 10.36
C ARG A 46 -3.53 5.78 9.86
N ASN A 47 -3.98 6.82 10.55
CA ASN A 47 -5.21 7.54 10.22
C ASN A 47 -5.09 8.29 8.88
N ALA A 48 -3.90 8.80 8.53
CA ALA A 48 -3.69 9.43 7.24
C ALA A 48 -3.79 8.42 6.10
N ILE A 49 -3.26 7.21 6.28
CA ILE A 49 -3.39 6.11 5.31
C ILE A 49 -4.85 5.70 5.15
N GLU A 50 -5.58 5.53 6.27
CA GLU A 50 -7.00 5.20 6.27
C GLU A 50 -7.81 6.21 5.44
N MET A 51 -7.70 7.50 5.77
CA MET A 51 -8.45 8.56 5.09
C MET A 51 -8.04 8.73 3.63
N PHE A 52 -6.75 8.58 3.32
CA PHE A 52 -6.25 8.66 1.95
C PHE A 52 -6.85 7.55 1.09
N TYR A 53 -6.80 6.30 1.57
CA TYR A 53 -7.33 5.17 0.82
C TYR A 53 -8.85 5.09 0.82
N HIS A 54 -9.53 5.59 1.86
CA HIS A 54 -10.98 5.80 1.81
C HIS A 54 -11.36 6.64 0.58
N ASN A 55 -10.70 7.78 0.40
CA ASN A 55 -10.93 8.65 -0.76
C ASN A 55 -10.50 8.00 -2.08
N LYS A 56 -9.35 7.31 -2.11
CA LYS A 56 -8.85 6.66 -3.34
C LYS A 56 -9.77 5.54 -3.82
N PHE A 57 -10.31 4.75 -2.91
CA PHE A 57 -11.20 3.64 -3.23
C PHE A 57 -12.61 4.11 -3.62
N MET A 58 -13.16 5.07 -2.89
CA MET A 58 -14.54 5.54 -3.11
C MET A 58 -14.67 6.50 -4.30
N PHE A 59 -13.72 7.43 -4.45
CA PHE A 59 -13.82 8.52 -5.43
C PHE A 59 -12.65 8.56 -6.41
N GLY A 60 -11.46 8.14 -5.96
CA GLY A 60 -10.23 8.20 -6.75
C GLY A 60 -10.08 7.10 -7.81
N GLY A 61 -11.01 6.14 -7.85
CA GLY A 61 -10.99 5.03 -8.82
C GLY A 61 -9.78 4.11 -8.71
N PHE A 62 -9.06 4.14 -7.58
CA PHE A 62 -7.86 3.32 -7.43
C PHE A 62 -8.22 1.83 -7.39
N THR A 63 -7.47 1.01 -8.14
CA THR A 63 -7.62 -0.45 -8.13
C THR A 63 -6.25 -1.14 -8.22
N MET A 64 -6.06 -2.18 -7.41
CA MET A 64 -4.90 -3.08 -7.51
C MET A 64 -5.27 -4.28 -8.40
N HIS A 65 -4.53 -4.47 -9.49
CA HIS A 65 -4.71 -5.59 -10.41
C HIS A 65 -3.55 -6.57 -10.34
N ASP A 66 -3.87 -7.86 -10.48
CA ASP A 66 -2.94 -8.99 -10.58
C ASP A 66 -1.76 -8.95 -9.60
N PRO A 67 -2.00 -8.83 -8.27
CA PRO A 67 -0.92 -8.79 -7.30
C PRO A 67 -0.18 -10.14 -7.27
N ARG A 68 1.15 -10.06 -7.27
CA ARG A 68 2.08 -11.18 -7.15
C ARG A 68 3.03 -10.91 -6.00
N VAL A 69 2.79 -11.58 -4.89
CA VAL A 69 3.70 -11.56 -3.73
C VAL A 69 4.99 -12.24 -4.13
N VAL A 70 6.09 -11.50 -4.08
CA VAL A 70 7.44 -11.98 -4.46
C VAL A 70 8.13 -12.62 -3.27
N ASN A 71 7.95 -12.03 -2.09
CA ASN A 71 8.47 -12.48 -0.81
C ASN A 71 7.64 -11.85 0.33
N GLU A 72 8.07 -12.02 1.57
CA GLU A 72 7.37 -11.58 2.78
C GLU A 72 7.20 -10.05 2.87
N ARG A 73 7.93 -9.28 2.04
CA ARG A 73 7.97 -7.81 2.07
C ARG A 73 7.59 -7.13 0.76
N THR A 74 7.55 -7.86 -0.34
CA THR A 74 7.44 -7.28 -1.67
C THR A 74 6.28 -7.88 -2.45
N VAL A 75 5.47 -7.02 -3.05
CA VAL A 75 4.40 -7.38 -3.98
C VAL A 75 4.52 -6.55 -5.26
N ASN A 76 4.48 -7.23 -6.41
CA ASN A 76 4.32 -6.60 -7.72
C ASN A 76 2.85 -6.59 -8.10
N PHE A 77 2.37 -5.51 -8.69
CA PHE A 77 0.97 -5.39 -9.12
C PHE A 77 0.84 -4.30 -10.19
N TYR A 78 -0.31 -4.24 -10.85
CA TYR A 78 -0.68 -3.10 -11.69
C TYR A 78 -1.60 -2.17 -10.90
N ALA A 79 -1.12 -0.95 -10.65
CA ALA A 79 -1.88 0.10 -9.99
C ALA A 79 -2.67 0.89 -11.02
N ASP A 80 -4.00 0.84 -10.95
CA ASP A 80 -4.89 1.68 -11.74
C ASP A 80 -5.15 3.00 -10.99
N TYR A 81 -4.73 4.12 -11.57
CA TYR A 81 -5.01 5.47 -11.08
C TYR A 81 -6.09 6.18 -11.91
N HIS A 82 -7.30 5.60 -11.94
CA HIS A 82 -8.47 6.12 -12.68
C HIS A 82 -8.32 6.04 -14.20
N GLY A 83 -8.09 4.82 -14.69
CA GLY A 83 -7.92 4.47 -16.10
C GLY A 83 -6.47 4.42 -16.57
N THR A 84 -5.51 4.84 -15.74
CA THR A 84 -4.09 4.75 -16.08
C THR A 84 -3.40 3.67 -15.25
N LEU A 85 -3.00 2.60 -15.92
CA LEU A 85 -2.29 1.47 -15.32
C LEU A 85 -0.79 1.74 -15.25
N ILE A 86 -0.22 1.52 -14.06
CA ILE A 86 1.21 1.60 -13.79
C ILE A 86 1.64 0.26 -13.20
N HIS A 87 2.69 -0.34 -13.75
CA HIS A 87 3.34 -1.48 -13.11
C HIS A 87 4.08 -0.98 -11.87
N ALA A 88 3.68 -1.48 -10.70
CA ALA A 88 4.12 -0.99 -9.40
C ALA A 88 4.67 -2.13 -8.54
N LEU A 89 5.67 -1.77 -7.73
CA LEU A 89 6.23 -2.62 -6.70
C LEU A 89 6.03 -1.93 -5.35
N ALA A 90 5.30 -2.58 -4.45
CA ALA A 90 5.20 -2.18 -3.05
C ALA A 90 6.17 -3.01 -2.23
N GLN A 91 7.06 -2.33 -1.50
CA GLN A 91 8.09 -2.90 -0.66
C GLN A 91 7.90 -2.41 0.79
N ILE A 92 7.79 -3.34 1.72
CA ILE A 92 7.80 -3.07 3.16
C ILE A 92 9.26 -2.93 3.59
N GLU A 93 9.66 -1.70 3.93
CA GLU A 93 11.02 -1.41 4.41
C GLU A 93 11.19 -1.85 5.86
N ASN A 94 10.16 -1.63 6.68
CA ASN A 94 10.23 -1.94 8.11
C ASN A 94 8.88 -2.37 8.70
N CYS A 95 8.95 -3.22 9.73
CA CYS A 95 7.82 -3.65 10.55
C CYS A 95 8.16 -3.52 12.03
N THR A 96 7.13 -3.47 12.88
CA THR A 96 7.27 -3.35 14.34
C THR A 96 8.17 -4.40 15.00
N ASP A 97 8.28 -5.58 14.40
CA ASP A 97 9.10 -6.70 14.88
C ASP A 97 10.38 -6.93 14.07
N GLY A 98 10.61 -6.13 13.03
CA GLY A 98 11.76 -6.23 12.14
C GLY A 98 11.74 -7.40 11.16
N THR A 99 10.78 -8.34 11.23
CA THR A 99 10.74 -9.54 10.36
C THR A 99 9.55 -9.55 9.39
N CYS A 100 8.43 -8.87 9.70
CA CYS A 100 7.22 -8.76 8.86
C CYS A 100 6.47 -10.08 8.56
N ASP A 101 6.92 -11.19 9.13
CA ASP A 101 6.44 -12.55 8.85
C ASP A 101 5.63 -13.16 10.01
N ARG A 102 5.56 -12.49 11.18
CA ARG A 102 4.89 -12.99 12.37
C ARG A 102 3.43 -12.54 12.43
N ASP A 103 2.64 -13.26 13.21
CA ASP A 103 1.28 -12.83 13.52
C ASP A 103 1.33 -11.56 14.37
N GLY A 104 0.63 -10.52 13.91
CA GLY A 104 0.63 -9.20 14.55
C GLY A 104 1.78 -8.27 14.14
N SER A 105 2.63 -8.65 13.17
CA SER A 105 3.56 -7.69 12.56
C SER A 105 2.76 -6.53 11.96
N LEU A 106 3.18 -5.28 12.22
CA LEU A 106 2.58 -4.10 11.64
C LEU A 106 3.60 -3.34 10.80
N ILE A 107 3.17 -2.85 9.65
CA ILE A 107 4.00 -2.08 8.72
C ILE A 107 4.34 -0.72 9.35
N GLN A 108 5.64 -0.43 9.48
CA GLN A 108 6.14 0.89 9.89
C GLN A 108 6.51 1.74 8.68
N GLU A 109 6.99 1.13 7.60
CA GLU A 109 7.36 1.86 6.39
C GLU A 109 7.07 1.02 5.14
N LEU A 110 6.29 1.59 4.24
CA LEU A 110 5.98 1.02 2.93
C LEU A 110 6.34 2.03 1.83
N VAL A 111 7.06 1.57 0.82
CA VAL A 111 7.37 2.34 -0.38
C VAL A 111 6.75 1.67 -1.60
N VAL A 112 5.98 2.43 -2.35
CA VAL A 112 5.42 2.02 -3.65
C VAL A 112 6.15 2.81 -4.74
N ARG A 113 6.74 2.09 -5.69
CA ARG A 113 7.49 2.67 -6.81
C ARG A 113 7.09 2.03 -8.14
N PRO A 114 7.25 2.73 -9.27
CA PRO A 114 7.19 2.10 -10.58
C PRO A 114 8.21 0.95 -10.66
N ALA A 115 7.79 -0.18 -11.20
CA ALA A 115 8.58 -1.40 -11.33
C ALA A 115 9.27 -1.53 -12.69
#